data_AF-T1B2H8-F1
#
_entry.id   AF-T1B2H8-F1
#
_cell.length_a   1.000
_cell.length_b   1.000
_cell.length_c   1.000
_cell.angle_alpha   90.00
_cell.angle_beta   90.00
_cell.angle_gamma   90.00
#
_symmetry.space_group_name_H-M   'P 1'
#
loop_
_entity.id
_entity.type
_entity.pdbx_description
1 polymer ?
#
loop_
_entity_poly.entity_id
_entity_poly.type
_entity_poly.pdbx_seq_one_letter_code
_entity_poly.pdbx_strand_id
1 'polypeptide(L)'
;MHSDGWWAEDVLWSLVFVLLALTALASVGCWLAPNARIAEGLNLGAAIIDCTLVAILLARTPVRGVQALHGYLLLDPLGLWVLLCTALVYLLASLHAIGYMRGMHGESARLNRFYGLFSAFALTLFWAPLQN
;
A
#
# COMPACT_ATOMS: atom_id res chain seq x y z
N MET A 1 35.01 0.31 -10.01
CA MET A 1 34.10 0.90 -9.01
C MET A 1 32.69 0.83 -9.59
N HIS A 2 32.13 -0.38 -9.61
CA HIS A 2 30.89 -0.75 -10.32
C HIS A 2 30.34 -2.06 -9.70
N SER A 3 30.03 -2.02 -8.40
CA SER A 3 29.55 -3.19 -7.65
C SER A 3 28.32 -2.94 -6.78
N ASP A 4 27.78 -1.71 -6.78
CA ASP A 4 26.83 -1.28 -5.76
C ASP A 4 25.40 -1.11 -6.30
N GLY A 5 25.20 -1.35 -7.61
CA GLY A 5 23.92 -1.11 -8.29
C GLY A 5 22.87 -2.21 -8.07
N TRP A 6 23.25 -3.48 -8.24
CA TRP A 6 22.30 -4.61 -8.16
C TRP A 6 21.69 -4.77 -6.77
N TRP A 7 22.47 -4.59 -5.71
CA TRP A 7 21.99 -4.67 -4.33
C TRP A 7 20.94 -3.59 -4.02
N ALA A 8 21.07 -2.40 -4.61
CA ALA A 8 20.11 -1.32 -4.41
C ALA A 8 18.78 -1.60 -5.13
N GLU A 9 18.83 -2.16 -6.33
CA GLU A 9 17.64 -2.54 -7.10
C GLU A 9 16.85 -3.66 -6.41
N ASP A 10 17.55 -4.70 -5.92
CA ASP A 10 16.93 -5.81 -5.18
C ASP A 10 16.21 -5.31 -3.91
N VAL A 11 16.77 -4.32 -3.23
CA VAL A 11 16.15 -3.69 -2.05
C VAL A 11 14.90 -2.92 -2.44
N LEU A 12 14.90 -2.17 -3.55
CA LEU A 12 13.71 -1.45 -4.02
C LEU A 12 12.57 -2.42 -4.36
N TRP A 13 12.85 -3.49 -5.08
CA TRP A 13 11.84 -4.51 -5.38
C TRP A 13 11.35 -5.24 -4.12
N SER A 14 12.25 -5.52 -3.18
CA SER A 14 11.86 -6.08 -1.89
C SER A 14 10.88 -5.16 -1.14
N LEU A 15 11.12 -3.84 -1.14
CA LEU A 15 10.20 -2.87 -0.54
C LEU A 15 8.85 -2.84 -1.24
N VAL A 16 8.81 -2.96 -2.57
CA VAL A 16 7.56 -3.06 -3.35
C VAL A 16 6.80 -4.32 -2.98
N PHE A 17 7.47 -5.47 -2.90
CA PHE A 17 6.82 -6.71 -2.49
C PHE A 17 6.35 -6.66 -1.03
N VAL A 18 7.10 -6.03 -0.14
CA VAL A 18 6.67 -5.78 1.24
C VAL A 18 5.41 -4.91 1.27
N LEU A 19 5.36 -3.83 0.48
CA LEU A 19 4.17 -2.99 0.35
C LEU A 19 2.97 -3.81 -0.11
N LEU A 20 3.09 -4.54 -1.22
CA LEU A 20 1.99 -5.34 -1.77
C LEU A 20 1.55 -6.44 -0.79
N ALA A 21 2.49 -7.14 -0.17
CA ALA A 21 2.20 -8.17 0.82
C ALA A 21 1.52 -7.58 2.04
N LEU A 22 1.96 -6.42 2.53
CA LEU A 22 1.38 -5.75 3.69
C LEU A 22 -0.07 -5.35 3.43
N THR A 23 -0.36 -4.70 2.30
CA THR A 23 -1.73 -4.31 1.95
C THR A 23 -2.63 -5.55 1.75
N ALA A 24 -2.11 -6.62 1.15
CA ALA A 24 -2.83 -7.89 1.01
C ALA A 24 -3.13 -8.56 2.35
N LEU A 25 -2.12 -8.62 3.25
CA LEU A 25 -2.27 -9.15 4.60
C LEU A 25 -3.25 -8.33 5.43
N ALA A 26 -3.26 -7.00 5.27
CA ALA A 26 -4.23 -6.13 5.92
C ALA A 26 -5.66 -6.44 5.44
N SER A 27 -5.84 -6.63 4.13
CA SER A 27 -7.13 -7.02 3.56
C SER A 27 -7.63 -8.34 4.15
N VAL A 28 -6.83 -9.41 4.08
CA VAL A 28 -7.19 -10.73 4.62
C VAL A 28 -7.37 -10.65 6.14
N GLY A 29 -6.50 -9.93 6.84
CA GLY A 29 -6.56 -9.73 8.29
C GLY A 29 -7.85 -9.05 8.74
N CYS A 30 -8.36 -8.08 7.98
CA CYS A 30 -9.65 -7.44 8.26
C CYS A 30 -10.84 -8.41 8.14
N TRP A 31 -10.77 -9.36 7.21
CA TRP A 31 -11.81 -10.40 7.06
C TRP A 31 -11.82 -11.39 8.21
N LEU A 32 -10.64 -11.72 8.73
CA LEU A 32 -10.46 -12.65 9.84
C LEU A 32 -10.55 -11.97 11.22
N ALA A 33 -10.62 -10.64 11.26
CA ALA A 33 -10.62 -9.88 12.49
C ALA A 33 -11.87 -10.21 13.33
N PRO A 34 -11.71 -10.49 14.64
CA PRO A 34 -12.84 -10.84 15.51
C PRO A 34 -13.70 -9.62 15.86
N ASN A 35 -13.23 -8.39 15.63
CA ASN A 35 -13.98 -7.17 15.86
C ASN A 35 -13.56 -6.04 14.90
N ALA A 36 -14.44 -5.05 14.76
CA ALA A 36 -14.24 -3.89 13.88
C ALA A 36 -13.07 -3.00 14.28
N ARG A 37 -12.70 -2.95 15.56
CA ARG A 37 -11.57 -2.15 16.04
C ARG A 37 -10.22 -2.71 15.58
N ILE A 38 -10.10 -4.03 15.53
CA ILE A 38 -8.90 -4.70 15.02
C ILE A 38 -8.82 -4.51 13.51
N ALA A 39 -9.92 -4.70 12.77
CA ALA A 39 -9.94 -4.45 11.33
C ALA A 39 -9.57 -2.99 10.99
N GLU A 40 -10.13 -2.04 11.73
CA GLU A 40 -9.77 -0.62 11.65
C GLU A 40 -8.26 -0.40 11.86
N GLY A 41 -7.71 -0.95 12.94
CA GLY A 41 -6.28 -0.82 13.26
C GLY A 41 -5.37 -1.46 12.21
N LEU A 42 -5.77 -2.61 11.65
CA LEU A 42 -5.02 -3.29 10.59
C LEU A 42 -4.99 -2.46 9.30
N ASN A 43 -6.16 -1.97 8.85
CA ASN A 43 -6.26 -1.15 7.65
C ASN A 43 -5.50 0.17 7.81
N LEU A 44 -5.70 0.89 8.92
CA LEU A 44 -5.00 2.16 9.16
C LEU A 44 -3.49 1.96 9.32
N GLY A 45 -3.08 0.92 10.06
CA GLY A 45 -1.67 0.57 10.22
C GLY A 45 -1.01 0.29 8.89
N ALA A 46 -1.65 -0.51 8.03
CA ALA A 46 -1.17 -0.74 6.67
C ALA A 46 -1.09 0.56 5.86
N ALA A 47 -2.11 1.40 5.88
CA ALA A 47 -2.09 2.68 5.15
C ALA A 47 -0.93 3.61 5.56
N ILE A 48 -0.61 3.68 6.86
CA ILE A 48 0.51 4.47 7.37
C ILE A 48 1.85 3.89 6.90
N ILE A 49 2.02 2.58 7.02
CA ILE A 49 3.26 1.90 6.61
C ILE A 49 3.43 1.99 5.09
N ASP A 50 2.38 1.74 4.31
CA ASP A 50 2.38 1.83 2.85
C ASP A 50 2.76 3.25 2.41
N CYS A 51 2.16 4.29 3.00
CA CYS A 51 2.53 5.68 2.69
C CYS A 51 4.00 5.98 3.02
N THR A 52 4.52 5.42 4.11
CA THR A 52 5.93 5.58 4.50
C THR A 52 6.85 4.84 3.53
N LEU A 53 6.51 3.62 3.14
CA LEU A 53 7.26 2.80 2.18
C LEU A 53 7.32 3.48 0.81
N VAL A 54 6.21 4.02 0.32
CA VAL A 54 6.17 4.72 -0.97
C VAL A 54 7.02 6.00 -0.91
N ALA A 55 7.00 6.75 0.18
CA ALA A 55 7.86 7.92 0.34
C ALA A 55 9.36 7.53 0.32
N ILE A 56 9.71 6.40 0.94
CA ILE A 56 11.08 5.85 0.88
C ILE A 56 11.43 5.44 -0.55
N LEU A 57 10.54 4.72 -1.25
CA LEU A 57 10.75 4.31 -2.64
C LEU A 57 10.97 5.53 -3.55
N LEU A 58 10.14 6.57 -3.42
CA LEU A 58 10.30 7.81 -4.19
C LEU A 58 11.65 8.50 -3.91
N ALA A 59 12.10 8.52 -2.66
CA ALA A 59 13.37 9.16 -2.28
C ALA A 59 14.62 8.34 -2.69
N ARG A 60 14.49 7.02 -2.84
CA ARG A 60 15.61 6.10 -3.10
C ARG A 60 15.72 5.65 -4.55
N THR A 61 14.63 5.71 -5.32
CA THR A 61 14.63 5.25 -6.71
C THR A 61 15.41 6.23 -7.59
N PRO A 62 16.36 5.76 -8.41
CA PRO A 62 17.10 6.62 -9.33
C PRO A 62 16.18 7.23 -10.39
N VAL A 63 16.51 8.43 -10.87
CA VAL A 63 15.73 9.15 -11.90
C VAL A 63 15.55 8.35 -13.20
N ARG A 64 16.50 7.44 -13.50
CA ARG A 64 16.44 6.55 -14.67
C ARG A 64 15.37 5.46 -14.55
N GLY A 65 14.83 5.25 -13.35
CA GLY A 65 13.94 4.15 -13.01
C GLY A 65 14.66 2.80 -12.94
N VAL A 66 13.92 1.79 -12.48
CA VAL A 66 14.38 0.39 -12.36
C VAL A 66 13.35 -0.53 -13.01
N GLN A 67 13.82 -1.57 -13.69
CA GLN A 67 12.96 -2.54 -14.37
C GLN A 67 13.13 -3.94 -13.79
N ALA A 68 12.05 -4.72 -13.81
CA ALA A 68 12.06 -6.15 -13.49
C ALA A 68 11.17 -6.94 -14.46
N LEU A 69 11.27 -8.27 -14.41
CA LEU A 69 10.46 -9.20 -15.25
C LEU A 69 10.50 -8.86 -16.75
N HIS A 70 11.70 -8.73 -17.32
CA HIS A 70 11.90 -8.40 -18.74
C HIS A 70 11.21 -7.10 -19.19
N GLY A 71 11.10 -6.11 -18.30
CA GLY A 71 10.47 -4.81 -18.59
C GLY A 71 8.97 -4.78 -18.35
N TYR A 72 8.38 -5.83 -17.76
CA TYR A 72 6.96 -5.83 -17.40
C TYR A 72 6.67 -5.00 -16.15
N LEU A 73 7.61 -4.95 -15.21
CA LEU A 73 7.52 -4.07 -14.04
C LEU A 73 8.50 -2.92 -14.19
N LEU A 74 8.01 -1.70 -14.01
CA LEU A 74 8.76 -0.47 -14.08
C LEU A 74 8.51 0.35 -12.81
N LEU A 75 9.59 0.68 -12.09
CA LEU A 75 9.61 1.76 -11.10
C LEU A 75 10.23 2.99 -11.74
N ASP A 76 9.40 3.87 -12.28
CA ASP A 76 9.82 5.16 -12.79
C ASP A 76 9.33 6.30 -11.88
N PRO A 77 9.92 7.51 -11.99
CA PRO A 77 9.52 8.65 -11.17
C PRO A 77 8.03 9.00 -11.28
N LEU A 78 7.42 8.87 -12.46
CA LEU A 78 5.99 9.16 -12.66
C LEU A 78 5.13 8.11 -11.96
N GLY A 79 5.44 6.81 -12.17
CA GLY A 79 4.77 5.71 -11.49
C GLY A 79 4.82 5.85 -9.97
N LEU A 80 5.97 6.22 -9.41
CA LEU A 80 6.13 6.46 -7.97
C LEU A 80 5.38 7.69 -7.46
N TRP A 81 5.25 8.75 -8.26
CA TRP A 81 4.41 9.90 -7.92
C TRP A 81 2.93 9.51 -7.84
N VAL A 82 2.45 8.74 -8.82
CA VAL A 82 1.08 8.21 -8.79
C VAL A 82 0.88 7.29 -7.58
N LEU A 83 1.86 6.43 -7.29
CA LEU A 83 1.83 5.54 -6.14
C LEU A 83 1.74 6.32 -4.82
N LEU A 84 2.48 7.43 -4.69
CA LEU A 84 2.45 8.30 -3.51
C LEU A 84 1.08 8.96 -3.34
N CYS A 85 0.51 9.49 -4.42
CA CYS A 85 -0.84 10.05 -4.42
C CYS A 85 -1.87 9.02 -3.98
N THR A 86 -1.81 7.80 -4.52
CA THR A 86 -2.70 6.70 -4.12
C THR A 86 -2.53 6.34 -2.64
N ALA A 87 -1.29 6.28 -2.14
CA ALA A 87 -1.04 5.95 -0.74
C ALA A 87 -1.55 7.04 0.22
N LEU A 88 -1.40 8.32 -0.15
CA LEU A 88 -1.98 9.43 0.59
C LEU A 88 -3.50 9.39 0.60
N VAL A 89 -4.13 9.12 -0.55
CA VAL A 89 -5.59 8.95 -0.64
C VAL A 89 -6.05 7.79 0.23
N TYR A 90 -5.36 6.65 0.19
CA TYR A 90 -5.68 5.50 1.03
C TYR A 90 -5.57 5.82 2.53
N LEU A 91 -4.51 6.52 2.95
CA LEU A 91 -4.34 6.95 4.33
C LEU A 91 -5.43 7.93 4.78
N LEU A 92 -5.67 9.00 4.02
CA LEU A 92 -6.65 10.02 4.36
C LEU A 92 -8.08 9.46 4.37
N ALA A 93 -8.41 8.62 3.40
CA ALA A 93 -9.70 7.96 3.35
C ALA A 93 -9.88 6.93 4.48
N SER A 94 -8.81 6.25 4.90
CA SER A 94 -8.83 5.40 6.10
C SER A 94 -9.12 6.20 7.37
N LEU A 95 -8.46 7.35 7.56
CA LEU A 95 -8.73 8.25 8.68
C LEU A 95 -10.16 8.79 8.65
N HIS A 96 -10.65 9.18 7.47
CA HIS A 96 -12.01 9.66 7.30
C HIS A 96 -13.05 8.57 7.60
N ALA A 97 -12.82 7.34 7.13
CA ALA A 97 -13.71 6.21 7.37
C ALA A 97 -13.88 5.92 8.87
N ILE A 98 -12.82 6.04 9.66
CA ILE A 98 -12.87 5.87 11.13
C ILE A 98 -13.83 6.89 11.75
N GLY A 99 -13.66 8.16 11.41
CA GLY A 99 -14.51 9.24 11.93
C GLY A 99 -15.97 9.05 11.55
N TYR A 100 -16.23 8.66 10.30
CA TYR A 100 -17.57 8.42 9.78
C TYR A 100 -18.25 7.22 10.45
N MET A 101 -17.54 6.09 10.56
CA MET A 101 -18.10 4.83 11.06
C MET A 101 -18.35 4.84 12.57
N ARG A 102 -17.64 5.67 13.35
CA ARG A 102 -17.93 5.86 14.79
C ARG A 102 -19.35 6.39 15.06
N GLY A 103 -20.00 7.00 14.08
CA GLY A 103 -21.40 7.43 14.16
C GLY A 103 -22.43 6.34 13.86
N MET A 104 -22.03 5.21 13.26
CA MET A 104 -22.93 4.11 12.90
C MET A 104 -22.97 3.04 14.00
N HIS A 105 -23.88 3.19 14.97
CA HIS A 105 -24.11 2.18 16.01
C HIS A 105 -24.88 0.98 15.43
N GLY A 106 -24.26 -0.20 15.38
CA GLY A 106 -24.97 -1.49 15.23
C GLY A 106 -24.47 -2.46 14.15
N GLU A 107 -23.53 -2.08 13.27
CA GLU A 107 -23.18 -2.88 12.09
C GLU A 107 -21.71 -3.37 12.05
N SER A 108 -21.15 -3.75 13.20
CA SER A 108 -19.74 -4.15 13.36
C SER A 108 -19.25 -5.18 12.32
N ALA A 109 -20.08 -6.16 11.94
CA ALA A 109 -19.70 -7.17 10.95
C ALA A 109 -19.56 -6.60 9.52
N ARG A 110 -20.31 -5.55 9.16
CA ARG A 110 -20.19 -4.87 7.86
C ARG A 110 -18.90 -4.02 7.81
N LEU A 111 -18.49 -3.45 8.94
CA LEU A 111 -17.25 -2.66 9.02
C LEU A 111 -16.00 -3.50 8.70
N ASN A 112 -15.92 -4.74 9.19
CA ASN A 112 -14.79 -5.64 8.89
C ASN A 112 -14.62 -5.83 7.38
N ARG A 113 -15.74 -6.13 6.69
CA ARG A 113 -15.75 -6.32 5.23
C ARG A 113 -15.43 -5.04 4.49
N PHE A 114 -15.92 -3.89 4.96
CA PHE A 114 -15.60 -2.58 4.39
C PHE A 114 -14.10 -2.33 4.42
N TYR A 115 -13.44 -2.44 5.59
CA TYR A 115 -12.00 -2.23 5.70
C TYR A 115 -11.20 -3.24 4.87
N GLY A 116 -11.62 -4.51 4.86
CA GLY A 116 -10.96 -5.53 4.04
C GLY A 116 -11.05 -5.26 2.53
N LEU A 117 -12.23 -4.87 2.03
CA LEU A 117 -12.42 -4.45 0.64
C LEU A 117 -11.67 -3.15 0.34
N PHE A 118 -11.57 -2.25 1.31
CA PHE A 118 -10.86 -0.99 1.15
C PHE A 118 -9.35 -1.20 0.97
N SER A 119 -8.73 -2.06 1.79
CA SER A 119 -7.34 -2.47 1.60
C SER A 119 -7.15 -3.25 0.28
N ALA A 120 -8.09 -4.12 -0.10
CA ALA A 120 -8.01 -4.84 -1.39
C ALA A 120 -8.05 -3.87 -2.58
N PHE A 121 -8.89 -2.84 -2.51
CA PHE A 121 -8.94 -1.80 -3.52
C PHE A 121 -7.62 -1.02 -3.60
N ALA A 122 -7.05 -0.63 -2.45
CA ALA A 122 -5.74 0.01 -2.39
C ALA A 122 -4.64 -0.87 -3.03
N LEU A 123 -4.63 -2.17 -2.76
CA LEU A 123 -3.70 -3.13 -3.36
C LEU A 123 -3.75 -3.10 -4.90
N THR A 124 -4.96 -3.09 -5.48
CA THR A 124 -5.11 -3.01 -6.95
C THR A 124 -4.61 -1.68 -7.52
N LEU A 125 -4.81 -0.57 -6.79
CA LEU A 125 -4.31 0.74 -7.20
C LEU A 125 -2.79 0.87 -7.03
N PHE A 126 -2.17 0.12 -6.13
CA PHE A 126 -0.72 0.06 -6.01
C PHE A 126 -0.07 -0.77 -7.10
N TRP A 127 -0.76 -1.78 -7.61
CA TRP A 127 -0.26 -2.61 -8.69
C TRP A 127 -0.16 -1.85 -10.03
N ALA A 128 -1.17 -1.02 -10.35
CA ALA A 128 -1.26 -0.40 -11.67
C ALA A 128 -0.06 0.51 -12.05
N PRO A 129 0.46 1.39 -11.18
CA PRO A 129 1.61 2.25 -11.50
C PRO A 129 2.92 1.49 -11.72
N LEU A 130 3.02 0.23 -11.27
CA LEU A 130 4.20 -0.62 -11.48
C LEU A 130 4.30 -1.15 -12.92
N GLN A 131 3.27 -0.93 -13.74
CA GLN A 131 3.15 -1.43 -15.12
C GLN A 131 3.11 -0.29 -16.15
N ASN A 132 3.44 0.93 -15.72
CA ASN A 132 3.50 2.14 -16.56
C ASN A 132 4.58 2.01 -17.64
#